data_AF-A0A8J2RRQ8-F1
#
_entry.id   AF-A0A8J2RRQ8-F1
#
_cell.length_a   1.000
_cell.length_b   1.000
_cell.length_c   1.000
_cell.angle_alpha   90.00
_cell.angle_beta   90.00
_cell.angle_gamma   90.00
#
_symmetry.space_group_name_H-M   'P 1'
#
loop_
_entity.id
_entity.type
_entity.pdbx_description
1 polymer ?
#
loop_
_entity_poly.entity_id
_entity_poly.type
_entity_poly.pdbx_seq_one_letter_code
_entity_poly.pdbx_strand_id
1 'polypeptide(L)'
;MPQVKEVKSLFKLSAMYVAKNIHYWCNPVEKESYTVVEPECRPKYSYNSFDNLPFVVLEEVIKALKKNGTKQLKAFSTDTPDREIKDWLVNGNYVFFDYAFHIKGYHRVQVKEDIFKNLITQQLQELDLSQTRSPWTYEISAAAEIYNLLDVAAFKCPTILKNLNLKNTNNFNCGIFLAKFKHLQILNISHSAAEDIWLQIIGSSCKHLRELDVSYCSQVTDHGIQGLCVSYFDNQCRKNELVGLCKSIEKLNLIRTRVTDKGVQMALQYLPSLKSIRHCAVMQVLADVAQRTLDDKTLNIPTYSLSEFIIFHSDLHRSGSFGSILNLCPLIVKIDLEVLEGFTNNDLLSLRFLKRLRELKLCDIYFNEESLSERSQITVDGGLFPLLKDIGSSLVILGLSCFIGLNVSLIAEFCPNLRSLTLTSNRFYTTVSLVEKIVLSNQKRWKIKPPILKHLIELRFKSNIFNNNCHLLAENLMFLLSSPSLTSVTIHSCKLVTDEFLSDVANLYHFKNLKKLELSYCPMITECGLSELMTDSNNLERITVFGCDKLDKKIVENFQIQALQKNWKLSIVDSYR
;
A
#
# COMPACT_ATOMS: atom_id res chain seq x y z
N MET A 1 -4.10 -46.64 -3.37
CA MET A 1 -4.51 -46.07 -2.07
C MET A 1 -4.97 -47.19 -1.14
N PRO A 2 -4.12 -47.67 -0.20
CA PRO A 2 -4.49 -48.75 0.73
C PRO A 2 -5.51 -48.34 1.81
N GLN A 3 -5.88 -47.05 1.88
CA GLN A 3 -6.72 -46.47 2.94
C GLN A 3 -8.21 -46.34 2.56
N VAL A 4 -8.58 -46.66 1.32
CA VAL A 4 -9.97 -46.55 0.86
C VAL A 4 -10.71 -47.82 1.27
N LYS A 5 -11.58 -47.71 2.28
CA LYS A 5 -12.44 -48.83 2.73
C LYS A 5 -13.80 -48.85 2.04
N GLU A 6 -14.32 -47.69 1.62
CA GLU A 6 -15.57 -47.50 0.88
C GLU A 6 -15.47 -46.29 -0.08
N VAL A 7 -16.34 -46.21 -1.10
CA VAL A 7 -16.38 -45.08 -2.07
C VAL A 7 -16.58 -43.72 -1.37
N LYS A 8 -17.38 -43.66 -0.30
CA LYS A 8 -17.56 -42.44 0.50
C LYS A 8 -16.27 -41.97 1.19
N SER A 9 -15.42 -42.89 1.64
CA SER A 9 -14.11 -42.54 2.21
C SER A 9 -13.14 -41.96 1.19
N LEU A 10 -13.34 -42.24 -0.11
CA LEU A 10 -12.51 -41.71 -1.19
C LEU A 10 -12.68 -40.19 -1.34
N PHE A 11 -13.93 -39.67 -1.27
CA PHE A 11 -14.18 -38.22 -1.32
C PHE A 11 -13.54 -37.47 -0.15
N LYS A 12 -13.64 -38.03 1.06
CA LYS A 12 -13.05 -37.43 2.27
C LYS A 12 -11.52 -37.45 2.24
N LEU A 13 -10.92 -38.54 1.77
CA LEU A 13 -9.47 -38.64 1.58
C LEU A 13 -8.97 -37.70 0.47
N SER A 14 -9.68 -37.61 -0.65
CA SER A 14 -9.38 -36.66 -1.72
C SER A 14 -9.48 -35.21 -1.24
N ALA A 15 -10.50 -34.86 -0.47
CA ALA A 15 -10.64 -33.53 0.10
C ALA A 15 -9.56 -33.20 1.13
N MET A 16 -9.20 -34.16 1.99
CA MET A 16 -8.06 -33.99 2.92
C MET A 16 -6.74 -33.86 2.15
N TYR A 17 -6.57 -34.59 1.05
CA TYR A 17 -5.41 -34.46 0.18
C TYR A 17 -5.36 -33.08 -0.48
N VAL A 18 -6.46 -32.58 -1.06
CA VAL A 18 -6.55 -31.24 -1.64
C VAL A 18 -6.25 -30.17 -0.58
N ALA A 19 -6.87 -30.27 0.60
CA ALA A 19 -6.65 -29.32 1.69
C ALA A 19 -5.21 -29.35 2.24
N LYS A 20 -4.57 -30.52 2.30
CA LYS A 20 -3.17 -30.70 2.74
C LYS A 20 -2.18 -30.25 1.66
N ASN A 21 -2.58 -30.32 0.39
CA ASN A 21 -1.76 -30.00 -0.77
C ASN A 21 -2.24 -28.73 -1.49
N ILE A 22 -2.87 -27.81 -0.77
CA ILE A 22 -3.58 -26.68 -1.39
C ILE A 22 -2.68 -25.86 -2.31
N HIS A 23 -1.38 -25.76 -2.01
CA HIS A 23 -0.36 -25.14 -2.87
C HIS A 23 -0.35 -25.63 -4.32
N TYR A 24 -0.57 -26.92 -4.58
CA TYR A 24 -0.64 -27.46 -5.94
C TYR A 24 -1.91 -27.01 -6.68
N TRP A 25 -2.97 -26.73 -5.94
CA TRP A 25 -4.26 -26.28 -6.47
C TRP A 25 -4.37 -24.75 -6.56
N CYS A 26 -3.47 -24.03 -5.86
CA CYS A 26 -3.36 -22.57 -5.89
C CYS A 26 -2.54 -22.03 -7.08
N ASN A 27 -1.79 -22.88 -7.78
CA ASN A 27 -0.97 -22.47 -8.93
C ASN A 27 -1.77 -22.67 -10.23
N PRO A 28 -1.82 -21.68 -11.15
CA PRO A 28 -2.38 -21.89 -12.47
C PRO A 28 -1.54 -22.96 -13.19
N VAL A 29 -2.23 -23.97 -13.76
CA VAL A 29 -1.60 -24.92 -14.67
C VAL A 29 -1.63 -24.27 -16.05
N GLU A 30 -0.50 -23.72 -16.51
CA GLU A 30 -0.38 -23.33 -17.92
C GLU A 30 -0.12 -24.58 -18.76
N LYS A 31 -0.86 -24.71 -19.86
CA LYS A 31 -0.85 -25.88 -20.74
C LYS A 31 0.55 -26.08 -21.33
N GLU A 32 1.05 -27.32 -21.26
CA GLU A 32 2.05 -27.82 -22.20
C GLU A 32 1.49 -27.65 -23.63
N SER A 33 2.10 -26.78 -24.43
CA SER A 33 1.79 -26.67 -25.84
C SER A 33 2.40 -27.85 -26.59
N TYR A 34 1.68 -28.96 -26.68
CA TYR A 34 2.00 -30.01 -27.65
C TYR A 34 1.63 -29.52 -29.05
N THR A 35 2.64 -29.50 -29.93
CA THR A 35 2.48 -29.30 -31.37
C THR A 35 1.85 -30.54 -32.00
N VAL A 36 0.55 -30.52 -32.31
CA VAL A 36 -0.01 -31.29 -33.44
C VAL A 36 -1.17 -30.50 -34.06
N VAL A 37 -1.11 -30.38 -35.38
CA VAL A 37 -2.05 -29.70 -36.27
C VAL A 37 -3.33 -30.54 -36.40
N GLU A 38 -4.47 -30.05 -35.90
CA GLU A 38 -5.81 -30.43 -36.38
C GLU A 38 -6.76 -29.20 -36.29
N PRO A 39 -7.45 -28.83 -37.38
CA PRO A 39 -8.30 -27.65 -37.42
C PRO A 39 -9.74 -28.00 -37.02
N GLU A 40 -10.00 -28.31 -35.74
CA GLU A 40 -11.38 -28.33 -35.19
C GLU A 40 -11.50 -28.36 -33.64
N CYS A 41 -10.42 -28.08 -32.90
CA CYS A 41 -10.47 -28.11 -31.43
C CYS A 41 -10.69 -26.73 -30.79
N ARG A 42 -11.86 -26.56 -30.16
CA ARG A 42 -12.24 -25.46 -29.24
C ARG A 42 -11.12 -25.10 -28.26
N PRO A 43 -10.80 -23.81 -28.03
CA PRO A 43 -9.86 -23.41 -26.99
C PRO A 43 -10.44 -23.67 -25.59
N LYS A 44 -9.84 -24.61 -24.86
CA LYS A 44 -10.17 -24.84 -23.45
C LYS A 44 -9.53 -23.75 -22.56
N TYR A 45 -10.33 -23.11 -21.71
CA TYR A 45 -9.97 -22.13 -20.66
C TYR A 45 -8.69 -22.49 -19.86
N SER A 46 -8.04 -21.49 -19.25
CA SER A 46 -7.07 -21.70 -18.18
C SER A 46 -7.78 -22.47 -17.05
N TYR A 47 -7.44 -23.74 -16.87
CA TYR A 47 -8.14 -24.60 -15.93
C TYR A 47 -7.66 -24.30 -14.51
N ASN A 48 -8.50 -23.64 -13.72
CA ASN A 48 -8.40 -23.79 -12.28
C ASN A 48 -8.77 -25.23 -11.93
N SER A 49 -7.84 -25.99 -11.36
CA SER A 49 -8.05 -27.37 -10.95
C SER A 49 -9.28 -27.54 -10.03
N PHE A 50 -9.66 -26.50 -9.28
CA PHE A 50 -10.89 -26.50 -8.48
C PHE A 50 -12.18 -26.55 -9.28
N ASP A 51 -12.24 -25.98 -10.49
CA ASP A 51 -13.47 -25.97 -11.29
C ASP A 51 -13.84 -27.35 -11.83
N ASN A 52 -12.85 -28.25 -11.89
CA ASN A 52 -13.01 -29.64 -12.31
C ASN A 52 -13.34 -30.58 -11.14
N LEU A 53 -13.32 -30.09 -9.89
CA LEU A 53 -13.67 -30.93 -8.75
C LEU A 53 -15.20 -31.16 -8.71
N PRO A 54 -15.66 -32.40 -8.52
CA PRO A 54 -17.07 -32.66 -8.25
C PRO A 54 -17.55 -31.85 -7.03
N PHE A 55 -18.77 -31.34 -7.09
CA PHE A 55 -19.37 -30.54 -6.01
C PHE A 55 -19.21 -31.19 -4.62
N VAL A 56 -19.36 -32.51 -4.53
CA VAL A 56 -19.20 -33.29 -3.29
C VAL A 56 -17.76 -33.25 -2.74
N VAL A 57 -16.74 -33.19 -3.61
CA VAL A 57 -15.33 -33.04 -3.20
C VAL A 57 -15.08 -31.61 -2.74
N LEU A 58 -15.62 -30.62 -3.46
CA LEU A 58 -15.56 -29.21 -3.06
C LEU A 58 -16.18 -28.98 -1.68
N GLU A 59 -17.33 -29.59 -1.37
CA GLU A 59 -17.93 -29.51 -0.04
C GLU A 59 -17.03 -30.06 1.06
N GLU A 60 -16.37 -31.20 0.83
CA GLU A 60 -15.45 -31.78 1.80
C GLU A 60 -14.15 -30.96 1.92
N VAL A 61 -13.67 -30.34 0.83
CA VAL A 61 -12.55 -29.39 0.87
C VAL A 61 -12.92 -28.15 1.67
N ILE A 62 -14.13 -27.62 1.48
CA ILE A 62 -14.67 -26.52 2.28
C ILE A 62 -14.75 -26.92 3.75
N LYS A 63 -15.21 -28.14 4.09
CA LYS A 63 -15.20 -28.64 5.48
C LYS A 63 -13.78 -28.73 6.06
N ALA A 64 -12.80 -29.12 5.24
CA ALA A 64 -11.40 -29.15 5.65
C ALA A 64 -10.82 -27.74 5.85
N LEU A 65 -11.12 -26.79 4.95
CA LEU A 65 -10.73 -25.39 5.06
C LEU A 65 -11.39 -24.71 6.29
N LYS A 66 -12.66 -25.04 6.57
CA LYS A 66 -13.37 -24.66 7.80
C LYS A 66 -12.62 -25.13 9.05
N LYS A 67 -12.09 -26.36 9.04
CA LYS A 67 -11.30 -26.91 10.17
C LYS A 67 -9.92 -26.25 10.29
N ASN A 68 -9.35 -25.78 9.19
CA ASN A 68 -8.04 -25.13 9.15
C ASN A 68 -8.07 -23.62 9.45
N GLY A 69 -9.25 -23.05 9.71
CA GLY A 69 -9.39 -21.68 10.20
C GLY A 69 -9.03 -20.62 9.16
N THR A 70 -9.65 -20.64 7.97
CA THR A 70 -9.56 -19.54 7.00
C THR A 70 -10.05 -18.24 7.65
N LYS A 71 -9.12 -17.32 7.93
CA LYS A 71 -9.41 -16.05 8.61
C LYS A 71 -9.70 -14.89 7.64
N GLN A 72 -9.39 -15.04 6.36
CA GLN A 72 -9.45 -13.99 5.35
C GLN A 72 -10.08 -14.50 4.04
N LEU A 73 -11.03 -13.75 3.49
CA LEU A 73 -11.67 -14.00 2.19
C LEU A 73 -11.64 -12.74 1.33
N LYS A 74 -11.53 -12.88 0.00
CA LYS A 74 -11.49 -11.75 -0.93
C LYS A 74 -12.21 -11.99 -2.26
N ALA A 75 -13.32 -11.30 -2.51
CA ALA A 75 -13.97 -11.26 -3.81
C ALA A 75 -13.43 -10.10 -4.66
N PHE A 76 -13.38 -10.27 -5.98
CA PHE A 76 -12.99 -9.24 -6.94
C PHE A 76 -13.90 -9.27 -8.17
N SER A 77 -14.11 -8.12 -8.81
CA SER A 77 -14.72 -8.03 -10.15
C SER A 77 -13.67 -8.22 -11.25
N THR A 78 -13.91 -9.04 -12.28
CA THR A 78 -13.03 -9.15 -13.46
C THR A 78 -13.55 -8.36 -14.67
N ASP A 79 -12.61 -7.81 -15.46
CA ASP A 79 -12.91 -6.91 -16.60
C ASP A 79 -13.11 -7.61 -17.94
N THR A 80 -12.80 -8.89 -18.05
CA THR A 80 -12.84 -9.61 -19.33
C THR A 80 -13.59 -10.93 -19.18
N PRO A 81 -14.73 -11.09 -19.85
CA PRO A 81 -15.02 -12.37 -20.46
C PRO A 81 -13.84 -12.67 -21.40
N ASP A 82 -13.29 -13.89 -21.37
CA ASP A 82 -12.36 -14.34 -22.42
C ASP A 82 -12.90 -13.93 -23.80
N ARG A 83 -12.01 -13.64 -24.77
CA ARG A 83 -12.37 -13.15 -26.12
C ARG A 83 -13.49 -13.96 -26.81
N GLU A 84 -13.71 -15.21 -26.39
CA GLU A 84 -14.73 -16.13 -26.90
C GLU A 84 -16.15 -15.95 -26.33
N ILE A 85 -16.33 -15.24 -25.21
CA ILE A 85 -17.66 -14.97 -24.63
C ILE A 85 -18.32 -13.76 -25.31
N LYS A 86 -17.57 -12.98 -26.11
CA LYS A 86 -18.12 -11.86 -26.89
C LYS A 86 -19.23 -12.27 -27.85
N ASP A 87 -19.18 -13.49 -28.39
CA ASP A 87 -20.20 -13.98 -29.33
C ASP A 87 -21.52 -14.39 -28.65
N TRP A 88 -21.50 -14.62 -27.33
CA TRP A 88 -22.70 -14.93 -26.53
C TRP A 88 -23.38 -13.69 -25.91
N LEU A 89 -22.71 -12.53 -25.94
CA LEU A 89 -23.11 -11.33 -25.17
C LEU A 89 -23.91 -10.30 -25.98
N VAL A 90 -24.58 -10.71 -27.05
CA VAL A 90 -25.41 -9.79 -27.86
C VAL A 90 -26.60 -9.23 -27.06
N ASN A 91 -26.93 -9.73 -25.85
CA ASN A 91 -28.10 -9.26 -25.08
C ASN A 91 -27.94 -9.08 -23.54
N GLY A 92 -26.74 -8.85 -22.99
CA GLY A 92 -26.68 -8.48 -21.56
C GLY A 92 -25.29 -8.17 -20.99
N ASN A 93 -25.17 -7.03 -20.28
CA ASN A 93 -24.00 -6.65 -19.50
C ASN A 93 -23.92 -7.47 -18.20
N TYR A 94 -23.22 -8.60 -18.21
CA TYR A 94 -22.94 -9.38 -16.98
C TYR A 94 -21.49 -9.19 -16.55
N VAL A 95 -21.29 -8.77 -15.30
CA VAL A 95 -20.00 -8.79 -14.60
C VAL A 95 -19.86 -10.15 -13.96
N PHE A 96 -18.69 -10.78 -14.14
CA PHE A 96 -18.34 -11.98 -13.39
C PHE A 96 -17.48 -11.58 -12.18
N PHE A 97 -17.84 -12.07 -11.00
CA PHE A 97 -16.96 -12.00 -9.84
C PHE A 97 -16.03 -13.20 -9.82
N ASP A 98 -14.73 -12.91 -9.76
CA ASP A 98 -13.75 -13.88 -9.35
C ASP A 98 -13.69 -13.90 -7.83
N TYR A 99 -14.41 -14.86 -7.25
CA TYR A 99 -14.33 -15.11 -5.82
C TYR A 99 -13.01 -15.76 -5.50
N ALA A 100 -12.29 -15.23 -4.52
CA ALA A 100 -11.07 -15.85 -4.09
C ALA A 100 -10.90 -15.87 -2.58
N PHE A 101 -10.03 -16.72 -2.09
CA PHE A 101 -9.65 -16.67 -0.70
C PHE A 101 -8.16 -16.84 -0.52
N HIS A 102 -7.69 -16.35 0.62
CA HIS A 102 -6.29 -16.42 0.99
C HIS A 102 -6.14 -17.34 2.19
N ILE A 103 -5.37 -18.42 2.02
CA ILE A 103 -4.97 -19.28 3.12
C ILE A 103 -3.59 -18.81 3.58
N LYS A 104 -3.41 -18.67 4.90
CA LYS A 104 -2.14 -18.27 5.50
C LYS A 104 -0.98 -19.13 4.94
N GLY A 105 -0.07 -18.50 4.20
CA GLY A 105 1.11 -19.15 3.60
C GLY A 105 0.99 -19.57 2.12
N TYR A 106 -0.18 -19.41 1.49
CA TYR A 106 -0.44 -19.86 0.10
C TYR A 106 -0.98 -18.75 -0.80
N HIS A 107 -0.90 -18.95 -2.12
CA HIS A 107 -1.41 -18.03 -3.14
C HIS A 107 -2.96 -18.04 -3.23
N ARG A 108 -3.51 -17.03 -3.93
CA ARG A 108 -4.94 -16.80 -4.19
C ARG A 108 -5.60 -18.06 -4.78
N VAL A 109 -6.69 -18.54 -4.19
CA VAL A 109 -7.52 -19.63 -4.76
C VAL A 109 -8.81 -19.03 -5.30
N GLN A 110 -9.04 -19.13 -6.61
CA GLN A 110 -10.32 -18.77 -7.23
C GLN A 110 -11.36 -19.88 -6.97
N VAL A 111 -12.60 -19.48 -6.71
CA VAL A 111 -13.76 -20.35 -6.47
C VAL A 111 -15.02 -19.76 -7.09
N LYS A 112 -16.07 -20.57 -7.21
CA LYS A 112 -17.41 -20.10 -7.59
C LYS A 112 -18.11 -19.39 -6.43
N GLU A 113 -19.12 -18.58 -6.73
CA GLU A 113 -19.90 -17.81 -5.74
C GLU A 113 -20.48 -18.67 -4.60
N ASP A 114 -21.14 -19.78 -4.94
CA ASP A 114 -21.77 -20.66 -3.94
C ASP A 114 -20.76 -21.27 -2.97
N ILE A 115 -19.56 -21.55 -3.49
CA ILE A 115 -18.43 -22.02 -2.69
C ILE A 115 -17.97 -20.90 -1.76
N PHE A 116 -17.83 -19.68 -2.27
CA PHE A 116 -17.44 -18.51 -1.49
C PHE A 116 -18.44 -18.21 -0.35
N LYS A 117 -19.75 -18.24 -0.64
CA LYS A 117 -20.83 -18.14 0.38
C LYS A 117 -20.68 -19.18 1.50
N ASN A 118 -20.28 -20.40 1.13
CA ASN A 118 -20.04 -21.49 2.08
C ASN A 118 -18.74 -21.34 2.89
N LEU A 119 -17.78 -20.59 2.37
CA LEU A 119 -16.53 -20.25 3.03
C LEU A 119 -16.67 -19.06 4.00
N ILE A 120 -17.74 -18.26 3.91
CA ILE A 120 -18.11 -17.33 4.98
C ILE A 120 -18.50 -18.17 6.20
N THR A 121 -17.65 -18.15 7.24
CA THR A 121 -17.78 -18.98 8.44
C THR A 121 -17.94 -18.14 9.70
N GLN A 122 -18.36 -18.78 10.79
CA GLN A 122 -18.36 -18.22 12.14
C GLN A 122 -16.96 -17.91 12.71
N GLN A 123 -15.88 -18.20 11.97
CA GLN A 123 -14.50 -17.90 12.37
C GLN A 123 -13.84 -16.82 11.51
N LEU A 124 -14.57 -16.32 10.50
CA LEU A 124 -14.05 -15.36 9.54
C LEU A 124 -13.78 -14.01 10.22
N GLN A 125 -12.53 -13.54 10.18
CA GLN A 125 -12.14 -12.26 10.78
C GLN A 125 -11.99 -11.15 9.76
N GLU A 126 -11.75 -11.47 8.49
CA GLU A 126 -11.53 -10.49 7.43
C GLU A 126 -12.29 -10.87 6.17
N LEU A 127 -13.08 -9.94 5.65
CA LEU A 127 -13.85 -10.09 4.44
C LEU A 127 -13.60 -8.87 3.55
N ASP A 128 -13.07 -9.13 2.35
CA ASP A 128 -12.85 -8.12 1.34
C ASP A 128 -13.77 -8.40 0.14
N LEU A 129 -14.69 -7.49 -0.13
CA LEU A 129 -15.61 -7.50 -1.27
C LEU A 129 -15.37 -6.27 -2.15
N SER A 130 -14.16 -5.71 -2.11
CA SER A 130 -13.83 -4.51 -2.88
C SER A 130 -13.83 -4.77 -4.38
N GLN A 131 -14.26 -3.76 -5.13
CA GLN A 131 -14.23 -3.80 -6.59
C GLN A 131 -13.04 -3.02 -7.14
N THR A 132 -12.53 -3.44 -8.29
CA THR A 132 -11.37 -2.84 -8.96
C THR A 132 -11.75 -1.76 -9.98
N ARG A 133 -13.02 -1.71 -10.42
CA ARG A 133 -13.50 -0.75 -11.43
C ARG A 133 -13.51 0.71 -10.96
N SER A 134 -13.63 1.63 -11.90
CA SER A 134 -13.86 3.04 -11.60
C SER A 134 -15.36 3.27 -11.30
N PRO A 135 -15.76 4.27 -10.48
CA PRO A 135 -17.15 4.50 -10.04
C PRO A 135 -18.22 4.69 -11.13
N TRP A 136 -17.82 4.78 -12.40
CA TRP A 136 -18.65 5.24 -13.52
C TRP A 136 -19.28 4.12 -14.36
N THR A 137 -18.96 2.84 -14.10
CA THR A 137 -19.61 1.71 -14.78
C THR A 137 -20.83 1.26 -13.97
N TYR A 138 -22.02 1.62 -14.45
CA TYR A 138 -23.31 1.25 -13.87
C TYR A 138 -23.63 -0.22 -14.12
N GLU A 139 -23.30 -1.12 -13.19
CA GLU A 139 -23.72 -2.52 -13.26
C GLU A 139 -24.48 -2.92 -12.00
N ILE A 140 -25.80 -3.12 -12.15
CA ILE A 140 -26.76 -3.47 -11.10
C ILE A 140 -26.52 -4.89 -10.56
N SER A 141 -26.01 -5.80 -11.39
CA SER A 141 -25.78 -7.21 -11.02
C SER A 141 -24.80 -7.35 -9.85
N ALA A 142 -23.79 -6.48 -9.79
CA ALA A 142 -22.76 -6.55 -8.79
C ALA A 142 -23.21 -6.16 -7.37
N ALA A 143 -24.23 -5.30 -7.28
CA ALA A 143 -24.78 -4.86 -6.01
C ALA A 143 -25.56 -5.98 -5.28
N ALA A 144 -26.32 -6.79 -6.02
CA ALA A 144 -27.11 -7.89 -5.46
C ALA A 144 -26.23 -9.01 -4.90
N GLU A 145 -25.14 -9.35 -5.60
CA GLU A 145 -24.17 -10.36 -5.13
C GLU A 145 -23.50 -9.93 -3.83
N ILE A 146 -23.01 -8.69 -3.75
CA ILE A 146 -22.39 -8.16 -2.54
C ILE A 146 -23.38 -8.10 -1.38
N TYR A 147 -24.63 -7.69 -1.64
CA TYR A 147 -25.69 -7.70 -0.63
C TYR A 147 -25.90 -9.09 -0.05
N ASN A 148 -26.02 -10.12 -0.89
CA ASN A 148 -26.20 -11.50 -0.46
C ASN A 148 -25.02 -12.00 0.39
N LEU A 149 -23.79 -11.66 -0.01
CA LEU A 149 -22.59 -12.03 0.75
C LEU A 149 -22.52 -11.33 2.10
N LEU A 150 -22.90 -10.05 2.16
CA LEU A 150 -23.00 -9.29 3.39
C LEU A 150 -24.09 -9.83 4.31
N ASP A 151 -25.23 -10.28 3.78
CA ASP A 151 -26.28 -10.88 4.59
C ASP A 151 -25.85 -12.23 5.19
N VAL A 152 -25.18 -13.06 4.38
CA VAL A 152 -24.56 -14.31 4.87
C VAL A 152 -23.51 -14.02 5.95
N ALA A 153 -22.66 -13.00 5.77
CA ALA A 153 -21.67 -12.61 6.77
C ALA A 153 -22.33 -12.06 8.04
N ALA A 154 -23.36 -11.23 7.90
CA ALA A 154 -24.14 -10.70 9.01
C ALA A 154 -24.85 -11.79 9.82
N PHE A 155 -25.26 -12.88 9.18
CA PHE A 155 -25.84 -14.04 9.84
C PHE A 155 -24.77 -14.93 10.50
N LYS A 156 -23.66 -15.22 9.80
CA LYS A 156 -22.68 -16.22 10.24
C LYS A 156 -21.58 -15.66 11.15
N CYS A 157 -21.10 -14.44 10.93
CA CYS A 157 -19.95 -13.88 11.67
C CYS A 157 -20.15 -12.46 12.25
N PRO A 158 -21.34 -12.10 12.79
CA PRO A 158 -21.61 -10.73 13.26
C PRO A 158 -20.68 -10.26 14.39
N THR A 159 -20.19 -11.17 15.23
CA THR A 159 -19.42 -10.83 16.43
C THR A 159 -17.92 -11.10 16.30
N ILE A 160 -17.45 -11.72 15.22
CA ILE A 160 -16.04 -12.09 15.06
C ILE A 160 -15.36 -11.35 13.91
N LEU A 161 -16.13 -10.84 12.95
CA LEU A 161 -15.59 -10.09 11.83
C LEU A 161 -14.95 -8.79 12.32
N LYS A 162 -13.67 -8.60 12.00
CA LYS A 162 -12.85 -7.46 12.42
C LYS A 162 -12.52 -6.53 11.26
N ASN A 163 -12.28 -7.07 10.07
CA ASN A 163 -11.91 -6.28 8.92
C ASN A 163 -12.94 -6.49 7.81
N LEU A 164 -13.54 -5.40 7.34
CA LEU A 164 -14.48 -5.41 6.24
C LEU A 164 -14.04 -4.37 5.20
N ASN A 165 -13.76 -4.82 3.98
CA ASN A 165 -13.42 -3.96 2.87
C ASN A 165 -14.52 -4.02 1.81
N LEU A 166 -15.20 -2.89 1.61
CA LEU A 166 -16.27 -2.63 0.67
C LEU A 166 -15.88 -1.46 -0.25
N LYS A 167 -14.59 -1.25 -0.51
CA LYS A 167 -14.14 -0.20 -1.43
C LYS A 167 -14.80 -0.37 -2.80
N ASN A 168 -15.27 0.73 -3.36
CA ASN A 168 -15.87 0.80 -4.69
C ASN A 168 -17.13 -0.07 -4.87
N THR A 169 -17.92 -0.19 -3.81
CA THR A 169 -19.19 -0.95 -3.83
C THR A 169 -20.37 0.01 -4.01
N ASN A 170 -20.44 0.65 -5.17
CA ASN A 170 -21.52 1.58 -5.50
C ASN A 170 -22.84 0.81 -5.71
N ASN A 171 -23.97 1.49 -5.46
CA ASN A 171 -25.35 1.03 -5.77
C ASN A 171 -26.07 0.12 -4.76
N PHE A 172 -25.65 0.00 -3.49
CA PHE A 172 -26.54 -0.57 -2.46
C PHE A 172 -26.32 0.03 -1.07
N ASN A 173 -27.39 0.04 -0.26
CA ASN A 173 -27.35 0.55 1.11
C ASN A 173 -26.80 -0.51 2.07
N CYS A 174 -25.50 -0.41 2.40
CA CYS A 174 -24.85 -1.35 3.32
C CYS A 174 -25.04 -0.99 4.80
N GLY A 175 -25.58 0.20 5.12
CA GLY A 175 -25.71 0.71 6.47
C GLY A 175 -26.42 -0.25 7.44
N ILE A 176 -27.43 -0.98 6.95
CA ILE A 176 -28.19 -1.95 7.75
C ILE A 176 -27.35 -3.14 8.23
N PHE A 177 -26.30 -3.50 7.49
CA PHE A 177 -25.40 -4.59 7.86
C PHE A 177 -24.33 -4.12 8.84
N LEU A 178 -23.87 -2.87 8.72
CA LEU A 178 -22.82 -2.32 9.59
C LEU A 178 -23.22 -2.37 11.07
N ALA A 179 -24.50 -2.14 11.39
CA ALA A 179 -25.03 -2.26 12.74
C ALA A 179 -24.87 -3.66 13.36
N LYS A 180 -24.78 -4.70 12.52
CA LYS A 180 -24.66 -6.10 12.96
C LYS A 180 -23.22 -6.48 13.32
N PHE A 181 -22.22 -5.81 12.74
CA PHE A 181 -20.79 -6.13 12.93
C PHE A 181 -20.15 -5.41 14.12
N LYS A 182 -20.52 -5.80 15.35
CA LYS A 182 -20.18 -5.05 16.59
C LYS A 182 -18.69 -5.02 16.96
N HIS A 183 -17.89 -5.97 16.46
CA HIS A 183 -16.46 -6.08 16.78
C HIS A 183 -15.54 -5.64 15.65
N LEU A 184 -16.10 -4.92 14.67
CA LEU A 184 -15.33 -4.39 13.55
C LEU A 184 -14.24 -3.43 14.06
N GLN A 185 -13.04 -3.60 13.52
CA GLN A 185 -11.83 -2.83 13.83
C GLN A 185 -11.36 -2.03 12.63
N ILE A 186 -11.52 -2.56 11.41
CA ILE A 186 -11.14 -1.90 10.16
C ILE A 186 -12.34 -1.94 9.22
N LEU A 187 -12.79 -0.77 8.76
CA LEU A 187 -13.84 -0.62 7.77
C LEU A 187 -13.34 0.26 6.63
N ASN A 188 -13.38 -0.26 5.42
CA ASN A 188 -13.15 0.52 4.21
C ASN A 188 -14.44 0.53 3.38
N ILE A 189 -15.07 1.70 3.27
CA ILE A 189 -16.23 1.95 2.42
C ILE A 189 -15.92 3.10 1.43
N SER A 190 -14.64 3.30 1.11
CA SER A 190 -14.21 4.33 0.16
C SER A 190 -14.80 4.11 -1.24
N HIS A 191 -15.04 5.18 -1.97
CA HIS A 191 -15.70 5.14 -3.29
C HIS A 191 -17.06 4.41 -3.27
N SER A 192 -17.83 4.51 -2.17
CA SER A 192 -19.18 3.97 -2.08
C SER A 192 -20.24 5.08 -2.01
N ALA A 193 -21.52 4.71 -2.01
CA ALA A 193 -22.64 5.61 -1.79
C ALA A 193 -22.86 5.96 -0.29
N ALA A 194 -21.80 5.98 0.53
CA ALA A 194 -21.93 6.27 1.96
C ALA A 194 -22.42 7.70 2.21
N GLU A 195 -23.36 7.81 3.15
CA GLU A 195 -24.01 9.05 3.58
C GLU A 195 -23.87 9.23 5.11
N ASP A 196 -24.24 10.40 5.62
CA ASP A 196 -24.10 10.74 7.05
C ASP A 196 -24.79 9.73 7.99
N ILE A 197 -25.93 9.18 7.57
CA ILE A 197 -26.67 8.16 8.34
C ILE A 197 -25.84 6.88 8.55
N TRP A 198 -24.93 6.54 7.63
CA TRP A 198 -24.05 5.37 7.82
C TRP A 198 -23.02 5.64 8.93
N LEU A 199 -22.45 6.84 8.96
CA LEU A 199 -21.50 7.22 10.02
C LEU A 199 -22.19 7.28 11.38
N GLN A 200 -23.46 7.69 11.41
CA GLN A 200 -24.30 7.64 12.62
C GLN A 200 -24.52 6.19 13.11
N ILE A 201 -24.83 5.26 12.20
CA ILE A 201 -24.96 3.83 12.51
C ILE A 201 -23.62 3.25 13.00
N ILE A 202 -22.52 3.58 12.33
CA ILE A 202 -21.16 3.16 12.74
C ILE A 202 -20.84 3.71 14.14
N GLY A 203 -21.10 4.99 14.38
CA GLY A 203 -20.85 5.69 15.64
C GLY A 203 -21.59 5.07 16.83
N SER A 204 -22.80 4.56 16.61
CA SER A 204 -23.63 3.90 17.63
C SER A 204 -23.32 2.41 17.81
N SER A 205 -22.94 1.72 16.74
CA SER A 205 -22.86 0.24 16.71
C SER A 205 -21.42 -0.30 16.83
N CYS A 206 -20.45 0.34 16.19
CA CYS A 206 -19.08 -0.19 16.02
C CYS A 206 -18.10 0.42 17.02
N LYS A 207 -18.24 0.06 18.31
CA LYS A 207 -17.47 0.66 19.43
C LYS A 207 -15.98 0.28 19.49
N HIS A 208 -15.54 -0.67 18.66
CA HIS A 208 -14.16 -1.13 18.58
C HIS A 208 -13.44 -0.71 17.30
N LEU A 209 -14.10 0.11 16.47
CA LEU A 209 -13.56 0.52 15.18
C LEU A 209 -12.33 1.41 15.39
N ARG A 210 -11.22 1.03 14.76
CA ARG A 210 -9.93 1.72 14.84
C ARG A 210 -9.60 2.43 13.55
N GLU A 211 -9.94 1.85 12.41
CA GLU A 211 -9.66 2.42 11.10
C GLU A 211 -10.96 2.54 10.29
N LEU A 212 -11.26 3.74 9.83
CA LEU A 212 -12.40 4.04 8.97
C LEU A 212 -11.93 4.80 7.73
N ASP A 213 -12.18 4.22 6.55
CA ASP A 213 -11.98 4.89 5.27
C ASP A 213 -13.31 5.15 4.57
N VAL A 214 -13.67 6.43 4.45
CA VAL A 214 -14.85 6.95 3.73
C VAL A 214 -14.42 7.89 2.59
N SER A 215 -13.18 7.79 2.13
CA SER A 215 -12.71 8.67 1.07
C SER A 215 -13.53 8.51 -0.22
N TYR A 216 -13.65 9.59 -0.98
CA TYR A 216 -14.48 9.67 -2.19
C TYR A 216 -15.98 9.40 -1.97
N CYS A 217 -16.47 9.45 -0.72
CA CYS A 217 -17.90 9.41 -0.43
C CYS A 217 -18.44 10.85 -0.35
N SER A 218 -18.92 11.37 -1.48
CA SER A 218 -19.28 12.79 -1.63
C SER A 218 -20.51 13.22 -0.83
N GLN A 219 -21.29 12.28 -0.30
CA GLN A 219 -22.46 12.55 0.53
C GLN A 219 -22.15 12.57 2.04
N VAL A 220 -20.90 12.31 2.42
CA VAL A 220 -20.45 12.45 3.82
C VAL A 220 -20.09 13.91 4.08
N THR A 221 -20.75 14.50 5.07
CA THR A 221 -20.62 15.90 5.51
C THR A 221 -20.23 15.99 6.99
N ASP A 222 -20.17 17.21 7.52
CA ASP A 222 -19.94 17.46 8.95
C ASP A 222 -20.95 16.74 9.85
N HIS A 223 -22.19 16.56 9.39
CA HIS A 223 -23.22 15.83 10.14
C HIS A 223 -22.88 14.35 10.31
N GLY A 224 -22.22 13.73 9.32
CA GLY A 224 -21.72 12.37 9.43
C GLY A 224 -20.63 12.26 10.50
N ILE A 225 -19.69 13.22 10.55
CA ILE A 225 -18.68 13.26 11.61
C ILE A 225 -19.33 13.47 12.97
N GLN A 226 -20.31 14.37 13.07
CA GLN A 226 -21.08 14.56 14.29
C GLN A 226 -21.75 13.25 14.74
N GLY A 227 -22.45 12.55 13.84
CA GLY A 227 -23.06 11.25 14.12
C GLY A 227 -22.07 10.14 14.49
N LEU A 228 -20.81 10.27 14.05
CA LEU A 228 -19.74 9.32 14.36
C LEU A 228 -19.20 9.49 15.79
N CYS A 229 -18.93 10.73 16.22
CA CYS A 229 -18.14 11.02 17.43
C CYS A 229 -18.84 11.85 18.52
N VAL A 230 -19.95 12.52 18.21
CA VAL A 230 -20.66 13.39 19.17
C VAL A 230 -21.95 12.72 19.61
N SER A 231 -22.13 12.58 20.93
CA SER A 231 -23.37 12.07 21.48
C SER A 231 -24.48 13.11 21.42
N TYR A 232 -25.59 12.82 20.73
CA TYR A 232 -26.81 13.63 20.82
C TYR A 232 -28.07 12.76 20.95
N PHE A 233 -29.15 13.36 21.42
CA PHE A 233 -30.45 12.72 21.53
C PHE A 233 -31.18 12.82 20.19
N ASP A 234 -31.57 11.68 19.62
CA ASP A 234 -32.50 11.67 18.50
C ASP A 234 -33.91 11.96 19.03
N ASN A 235 -34.40 13.17 18.78
CA ASN A 235 -35.74 13.58 19.18
C ASN A 235 -36.85 12.89 18.35
N GLN A 236 -36.52 12.19 17.27
CA GLN A 236 -37.49 11.48 16.41
C GLN A 236 -37.72 10.02 16.87
N CYS A 237 -36.75 9.39 17.52
CA CYS A 237 -36.90 8.05 18.10
C CYS A 237 -37.25 8.13 19.59
N ARG A 238 -38.37 7.55 20.01
CA ARG A 238 -38.84 7.48 21.43
C ARG A 238 -37.94 6.66 22.37
N LYS A 239 -36.67 6.42 22.02
CA LYS A 239 -35.69 5.73 22.85
C LYS A 239 -34.53 6.70 23.12
N ASN A 240 -34.23 6.90 24.39
CA ASN A 240 -33.08 7.68 24.89
C ASN A 240 -31.73 6.97 24.58
N GLU A 241 -31.46 6.63 23.32
CA GLU A 241 -30.19 6.07 22.90
C GLU A 241 -29.24 7.22 22.52
N LEU A 242 -28.10 7.30 23.21
CA LEU A 242 -27.02 8.20 22.84
C LEU A 242 -26.47 7.77 21.47
N VAL A 243 -26.71 8.57 20.43
CA VAL A 243 -26.20 8.29 19.09
C VAL A 243 -24.86 8.98 18.91
N GLY A 244 -23.84 8.25 18.42
CA GLY A 244 -22.47 8.75 18.23
C GLY A 244 -21.57 8.62 19.47
N LEU A 245 -20.67 7.62 19.47
CA LEU A 245 -19.77 7.31 20.59
C LEU A 245 -18.49 6.55 20.17
N CYS A 246 -18.12 6.53 18.89
CA CYS A 246 -16.95 5.75 18.46
C CYS A 246 -15.63 6.45 18.84
N LYS A 247 -15.20 6.28 20.10
CA LYS A 247 -13.98 6.91 20.65
C LYS A 247 -12.69 6.13 20.36
N SER A 248 -12.80 4.92 19.78
CA SER A 248 -11.70 4.01 19.50
C SER A 248 -11.00 4.28 18.16
N ILE A 249 -11.51 5.20 17.34
CA ILE A 249 -10.95 5.49 16.02
C ILE A 249 -9.55 6.04 16.19
N GLU A 250 -8.59 5.36 15.58
CA GLU A 250 -7.18 5.72 15.50
C GLU A 250 -6.83 6.32 14.15
N LYS A 251 -7.47 5.87 13.06
CA LYS A 251 -7.25 6.39 11.70
C LYS A 251 -8.57 6.70 11.01
N LEU A 252 -8.67 7.92 10.48
CA LEU A 252 -9.86 8.39 9.76
C LEU A 252 -9.46 9.01 8.43
N ASN A 253 -9.96 8.46 7.32
CA ASN A 253 -9.73 9.02 5.99
C ASN A 253 -11.00 9.66 5.42
N LEU A 254 -10.93 10.97 5.18
CA LEU A 254 -12.02 11.84 4.72
C LEU A 254 -11.70 12.50 3.36
N ILE A 255 -10.63 12.08 2.68
CA ILE A 255 -10.24 12.65 1.37
C ILE A 255 -11.44 12.63 0.41
N ARG A 256 -11.69 13.76 -0.28
CA ARG A 256 -12.76 13.89 -1.29
C ARG A 256 -14.18 13.60 -0.74
N THR A 257 -14.43 13.94 0.53
CA THR A 257 -15.78 14.07 1.11
C THR A 257 -16.25 15.53 1.06
N ARG A 258 -17.45 15.84 1.56
CA ARG A 258 -17.95 17.21 1.77
C ARG A 258 -17.77 17.69 3.22
N VAL A 259 -16.94 17.01 3.99
CA VAL A 259 -16.55 17.45 5.34
C VAL A 259 -15.77 18.76 5.23
N THR A 260 -16.07 19.71 6.10
CA THR A 260 -15.42 21.02 6.14
C THR A 260 -14.39 21.09 7.28
N ASP A 261 -13.78 22.25 7.45
CA ASP A 261 -12.94 22.58 8.61
C ASP A 261 -13.66 22.33 9.94
N LYS A 262 -14.97 22.60 10.02
CA LYS A 262 -15.79 22.33 11.21
C LYS A 262 -15.87 20.85 11.54
N GLY A 263 -16.10 19.99 10.56
CA GLY A 263 -16.13 18.54 10.77
C GLY A 263 -14.77 17.98 11.18
N VAL A 264 -13.69 18.47 10.57
CA VAL A 264 -12.32 18.10 10.99
C VAL A 264 -12.05 18.55 12.43
N GLN A 265 -12.45 19.77 12.80
CA GLN A 265 -12.32 20.26 14.18
C GLN A 265 -13.11 19.38 15.16
N MET A 266 -14.33 18.97 14.81
CA MET A 266 -15.12 18.02 15.62
C MET A 266 -14.39 16.67 15.78
N ALA A 267 -13.85 16.12 14.70
CA ALA A 267 -13.09 14.86 14.77
C ALA A 267 -11.89 14.97 15.72
N LEU A 268 -11.09 16.04 15.60
CA LEU A 268 -9.94 16.29 16.48
C LEU A 268 -10.33 16.45 17.95
N GLN A 269 -11.48 17.09 18.22
CA GLN A 269 -11.94 17.37 19.58
C GLN A 269 -12.55 16.14 20.26
N TYR A 270 -13.31 15.32 19.53
CA TYR A 270 -14.15 14.26 20.12
C TYR A 270 -13.63 12.83 19.90
N LEU A 271 -12.55 12.64 19.12
CA LEU A 271 -11.87 11.35 18.93
C LEU A 271 -10.53 11.31 19.69
N PRO A 272 -10.51 10.92 20.97
CA PRO A 272 -9.30 11.01 21.81
C PRO A 272 -8.16 10.05 21.40
N SER A 273 -8.51 8.95 20.71
CA SER A 273 -7.54 7.94 20.26
C SER A 273 -7.02 8.21 18.85
N LEU A 274 -7.43 9.32 18.21
CA LEU A 274 -7.09 9.62 16.83
C LEU A 274 -5.59 9.87 16.68
N LYS A 275 -4.94 9.01 15.89
CA LYS A 275 -3.51 9.03 15.58
C LYS A 275 -3.23 9.59 14.18
N SER A 276 -4.17 9.42 13.25
CA SER A 276 -4.06 9.89 11.87
C SER A 276 -5.43 10.32 11.34
N ILE A 277 -5.48 11.50 10.71
CA ILE A 277 -6.64 11.99 9.98
C ILE A 277 -6.20 12.51 8.61
N ARG A 278 -6.87 12.04 7.54
CA ARG A 278 -6.59 12.49 6.17
C ARG A 278 -7.72 13.39 5.68
N HIS A 279 -7.46 14.69 5.60
CA HIS A 279 -8.35 15.69 5.02
C HIS A 279 -7.55 16.97 4.71
N CYS A 280 -7.89 17.69 3.64
CA CYS A 280 -7.13 18.87 3.24
C CYS A 280 -7.16 20.01 4.27
N ALA A 281 -8.26 20.12 5.02
CA ALA A 281 -8.43 21.16 6.04
C ALA A 281 -7.66 20.91 7.36
N VAL A 282 -6.97 19.77 7.55
CA VAL A 282 -6.35 19.44 8.86
C VAL A 282 -5.33 20.49 9.28
N MET A 283 -4.43 20.88 8.37
CA MET A 283 -3.38 21.85 8.70
C MET A 283 -3.96 23.24 8.98
N GLN A 284 -4.98 23.67 8.21
CA GLN A 284 -5.67 24.93 8.45
C GLN A 284 -6.37 24.95 9.82
N VAL A 285 -7.10 23.90 10.19
CA VAL A 285 -7.77 23.80 11.49
C VAL A 285 -6.76 23.85 12.64
N LEU A 286 -5.64 23.12 12.53
CA LEU A 286 -4.59 23.14 13.55
C LEU A 286 -3.90 24.51 13.63
N ALA A 287 -3.67 25.18 12.49
CA ALA A 287 -3.11 26.53 12.46
C ALA A 287 -4.02 27.53 13.17
N ASP A 288 -5.33 27.47 12.92
CA ASP A 288 -6.30 28.35 13.57
C ASP A 288 -6.42 28.08 15.07
N VAL A 289 -6.33 26.82 15.50
CA VAL A 289 -6.26 26.46 16.93
C VAL A 289 -4.99 27.02 17.57
N ALA A 290 -3.84 26.83 16.94
CA ALA A 290 -2.56 27.33 17.44
C ALA A 290 -2.57 28.87 17.56
N GLN A 291 -3.12 29.56 16.56
CA GLN A 291 -3.22 31.02 16.58
C GLN A 291 -4.08 31.51 17.76
N ARG A 292 -5.27 30.91 17.98
CA ARG A 292 -6.13 31.30 19.11
C ARG A 292 -5.44 31.12 20.46
N THR A 293 -4.62 30.07 20.62
CA THR A 293 -3.85 29.86 21.86
C THR A 293 -2.69 30.83 22.04
N LEU A 294 -2.18 31.44 20.96
CA LEU A 294 -1.18 32.51 21.03
C LEU A 294 -1.81 33.84 21.43
N ASP A 295 -3.01 34.12 20.90
CA ASP A 295 -3.74 35.37 21.14
C ASP A 295 -4.31 35.43 22.57
N ASP A 296 -4.78 34.30 23.12
CA ASP A 296 -5.31 34.19 24.48
C ASP A 296 -4.44 33.29 25.37
N LYS A 297 -3.52 33.93 26.09
CA LYS A 297 -2.57 33.26 27.02
C LYS A 297 -3.24 32.59 28.23
N THR A 298 -4.55 32.77 28.42
CA THR A 298 -5.30 32.10 29.50
C THR A 298 -5.81 30.72 29.12
N LEU A 299 -5.80 30.39 27.81
CA LEU A 299 -6.23 29.09 27.31
C LEU A 299 -5.13 28.03 27.48
N ASN A 300 -5.52 26.86 27.97
CA ASN A 300 -4.64 25.68 27.93
C ASN A 300 -4.42 25.27 26.47
N ILE A 301 -3.14 25.06 26.10
CA ILE A 301 -2.78 24.56 24.77
C ILE A 301 -3.32 23.13 24.61
N PRO A 302 -4.24 22.88 23.67
CA PRO A 302 -4.75 21.53 23.47
C PRO A 302 -3.64 20.65 22.91
N THR A 303 -3.59 19.42 23.40
CA THR A 303 -2.66 18.40 22.88
C THR A 303 -3.46 17.29 22.23
N TYR A 304 -3.13 17.00 20.97
CA TYR A 304 -3.77 15.95 20.19
C TYR A 304 -2.90 14.70 20.15
N SER A 305 -3.54 13.54 20.11
CA SER A 305 -2.91 12.21 20.07
C SER A 305 -2.31 11.84 18.70
N LEU A 306 -2.24 12.80 17.76
CA LEU A 306 -1.78 12.56 16.39
C LEU A 306 -0.31 12.11 16.38
N SER A 307 -0.06 10.99 15.70
CA SER A 307 1.27 10.41 15.53
C SER A 307 1.75 10.43 14.08
N GLU A 308 0.87 10.75 13.14
CA GLU A 308 1.14 10.73 11.71
C GLU A 308 0.51 11.93 11.00
N PHE A 309 1.33 12.66 10.24
CA PHE A 309 0.86 13.64 9.26
C PHE A 309 1.14 13.14 7.85
N ILE A 310 0.09 13.15 7.03
CA ILE A 310 0.16 12.99 5.57
C ILE A 310 -0.50 14.24 5.00
N ILE A 311 0.29 15.10 4.35
CA ILE A 311 -0.13 16.42 3.90
C ILE A 311 0.11 16.47 2.39
N PHE A 312 -0.93 16.83 1.65
CA PHE A 312 -0.91 16.92 0.19
C PHE A 312 -0.91 18.38 -0.28
N HIS A 313 -0.72 18.57 -1.59
CA HIS A 313 -0.51 19.88 -2.24
C HIS A 313 -1.54 20.99 -1.92
N SER A 314 -2.72 20.68 -1.37
CA SER A 314 -3.81 21.63 -1.13
C SER A 314 -3.90 22.21 0.28
N ASP A 315 -2.99 21.84 1.19
CA ASP A 315 -3.34 21.78 2.61
C ASP A 315 -2.75 22.92 3.49
N LEU A 316 -1.73 23.67 3.07
CA LEU A 316 -1.20 24.82 3.85
C LEU A 316 -1.36 26.16 3.12
N HIS A 317 -1.91 27.16 3.82
CA HIS A 317 -2.13 28.51 3.29
C HIS A 317 -1.36 29.63 4.03
N ARG A 318 -0.63 29.34 5.11
CA ARG A 318 0.14 30.36 5.86
C ARG A 318 1.54 29.86 6.24
N SER A 319 2.56 30.47 5.62
CA SER A 319 3.98 30.24 5.91
C SER A 319 4.33 30.57 7.38
N GLY A 320 5.30 29.87 7.97
CA GLY A 320 5.80 30.13 9.32
C GLY A 320 4.93 29.62 10.47
N SER A 321 3.73 29.07 10.19
CA SER A 321 2.81 28.56 11.21
C SER A 321 3.07 27.11 11.62
N PHE A 322 3.90 26.38 10.87
CA PHE A 322 4.05 24.94 11.02
C PHE A 322 4.65 24.55 12.38
N GLY A 323 5.65 25.28 12.86
CA GLY A 323 6.23 25.04 14.19
C GLY A 323 5.20 25.15 15.33
N SER A 324 4.26 26.09 15.22
CA SER A 324 3.17 26.24 16.20
C SER A 324 2.17 25.08 16.14
N ILE A 325 1.89 24.55 14.95
CA ILE A 325 1.06 23.35 14.76
C ILE A 325 1.71 22.13 15.45
N LEU A 326 3.02 21.96 15.33
CA LEU A 326 3.74 20.84 15.93
C LEU A 326 3.65 20.83 17.46
N ASN A 327 3.53 22.00 18.10
CA ASN A 327 3.33 22.09 19.55
C ASN A 327 2.01 21.46 20.01
N LEU A 328 0.97 21.47 19.16
CA LEU A 328 -0.31 20.81 19.45
C LEU A 328 -0.21 19.28 19.32
N CYS A 329 0.81 18.77 18.60
CA CYS A 329 0.92 17.35 18.23
C CYS A 329 2.31 16.77 18.59
N PRO A 330 2.68 16.69 19.88
CA PRO A 330 4.03 16.30 20.30
C PRO A 330 4.34 14.80 20.08
N LEU A 331 3.36 13.97 19.74
CA LEU A 331 3.50 12.53 19.60
C LEU A 331 3.82 12.07 18.17
N ILE A 332 4.06 13.00 17.24
CA ILE A 332 4.35 12.69 15.83
C ILE A 332 5.58 11.79 15.70
N VAL A 333 5.39 10.68 15.01
CA VAL A 333 6.41 9.67 14.66
C VAL A 333 6.65 9.65 13.15
N LYS A 334 5.64 9.99 12.36
CA LYS A 334 5.69 9.95 10.90
C LYS A 334 5.19 11.23 10.27
N ILE A 335 5.94 11.71 9.28
CA ILE A 335 5.59 12.86 8.45
C ILE A 335 5.81 12.50 6.99
N ASP A 336 4.75 12.66 6.19
CA ASP A 336 4.74 12.54 4.73
C ASP A 336 4.26 13.87 4.16
N LEU A 337 5.20 14.66 3.62
CA LEU A 337 4.97 16.02 3.13
C LEU A 337 5.18 16.08 1.61
N GLU A 338 4.11 16.41 0.92
CA GLU A 338 4.17 16.99 -0.41
C GLU A 338 4.33 18.52 -0.27
N VAL A 339 5.55 18.99 -0.51
CA VAL A 339 6.00 20.36 -0.28
C VAL A 339 5.29 21.34 -1.21
N LEU A 340 4.90 22.47 -0.62
CA LEU A 340 3.98 23.47 -1.15
C LEU A 340 4.69 24.78 -1.50
N GLU A 341 4.00 25.60 -2.29
CA GLU A 341 4.29 27.03 -2.41
C GLU A 341 4.03 27.70 -1.07
N GLY A 342 5.05 28.39 -0.55
CA GLY A 342 5.02 29.03 0.77
C GLY A 342 5.55 28.17 1.93
N PHE A 343 5.90 26.90 1.72
CA PHE A 343 6.56 26.10 2.76
C PHE A 343 8.07 26.35 2.76
N THR A 344 8.59 26.97 3.82
CA THR A 344 9.96 27.49 3.85
C THR A 344 10.97 26.54 4.51
N ASN A 345 12.26 26.81 4.33
CA ASN A 345 13.33 26.19 5.16
C ASN A 345 13.04 26.30 6.67
N ASN A 346 12.47 27.41 7.15
CA ASN A 346 12.16 27.59 8.57
C ASN A 346 11.05 26.63 9.04
N ASP A 347 10.03 26.44 8.21
CA ASP A 347 8.96 25.46 8.48
C ASP A 347 9.55 24.05 8.53
N LEU A 348 10.41 23.69 7.58
CA LEU A 348 11.10 22.40 7.56
C LEU A 348 11.95 22.20 8.83
N LEU A 349 12.70 23.22 9.23
CA LEU A 349 13.58 23.17 10.39
C LEU A 349 12.82 23.12 11.72
N SER A 350 11.53 23.46 11.76
CA SER A 350 10.70 23.28 12.95
C SER A 350 10.51 21.81 13.33
N LEU A 351 10.69 20.89 12.38
CA LEU A 351 10.64 19.44 12.63
C LEU A 351 11.69 18.96 13.66
N ARG A 352 12.76 19.73 13.89
CA ARG A 352 13.80 19.41 14.87
C ARG A 352 13.28 19.24 16.30
N PHE A 353 12.13 19.81 16.62
CA PHE A 353 11.51 19.72 17.94
C PHE A 353 10.77 18.39 18.17
N LEU A 354 10.54 17.59 17.13
CA LEU A 354 9.84 16.31 17.22
C LEU A 354 10.77 15.16 17.61
N LYS A 355 11.00 14.99 18.92
CA LYS A 355 11.90 13.96 19.46
C LYS A 355 11.51 12.51 19.12
N ARG A 356 10.25 12.28 18.75
CA ARG A 356 9.71 10.95 18.40
C ARG A 356 9.68 10.67 16.90
N LEU A 357 10.05 11.63 16.06
CA LEU A 357 10.05 11.45 14.61
C LEU A 357 11.01 10.31 14.22
N ARG A 358 10.51 9.34 13.45
CA ARG A 358 11.25 8.18 12.94
C ARG A 358 11.10 8.02 11.44
N GLU A 359 10.02 8.53 10.87
CA GLU A 359 9.73 8.42 9.44
C GLU A 359 9.52 9.81 8.86
N LEU A 360 10.37 10.18 7.90
CA LEU A 360 10.27 11.46 7.20
C LEU A 360 10.26 11.20 5.70
N LYS A 361 9.21 11.67 5.03
CA LYS A 361 9.12 11.70 3.57
C LYS A 361 8.83 13.12 3.12
N LEU A 362 9.61 13.57 2.16
CA LEU A 362 9.53 14.91 1.57
C LEU A 362 9.48 14.78 0.04
N CYS A 363 8.55 15.47 -0.59
CA CYS A 363 8.43 15.55 -2.04
C CYS A 363 8.33 17.01 -2.49
N ASP A 364 9.28 17.49 -3.29
CA ASP A 364 9.29 18.86 -3.81
C ASP A 364 8.60 18.96 -5.18
N ILE A 365 7.30 19.30 -5.21
CA ILE A 365 6.45 19.17 -6.41
C ILE A 365 6.68 20.30 -7.44
N TYR A 366 7.30 21.42 -7.06
CA TYR A 366 7.26 22.67 -7.83
C TYR A 366 8.18 22.79 -9.04
N PHE A 367 8.74 21.68 -9.55
CA PHE A 367 9.65 21.77 -10.68
C PHE A 367 8.98 21.40 -12.01
N ASN A 368 8.50 22.44 -12.72
CA ASN A 368 8.27 22.35 -14.17
C ASN A 368 9.62 22.47 -14.90
N GLU A 369 9.92 21.54 -15.80
CA GLU A 369 11.20 21.49 -16.53
C GLU A 369 11.47 22.73 -17.40
N GLU A 370 10.43 23.47 -17.77
CA GLU A 370 10.53 24.63 -18.67
C GLU A 370 11.00 25.93 -17.98
N SER A 371 11.00 25.98 -16.64
CA SER A 371 11.46 27.16 -15.90
C SER A 371 12.55 26.75 -14.90
N LEU A 372 13.81 26.98 -15.26
CA LEU A 372 14.98 26.93 -14.38
C LEU A 372 14.92 27.98 -13.23
N SER A 373 13.79 28.66 -13.01
CA SER A 373 13.61 29.67 -11.99
C SER A 373 13.07 29.09 -10.68
N GLU A 374 13.98 28.98 -9.70
CA GLU A 374 13.81 29.32 -8.29
C GLU A 374 12.37 29.48 -7.75
N ARG A 375 11.62 28.38 -7.60
CA ARG A 375 10.37 28.39 -6.81
C ARG A 375 10.34 27.45 -5.62
N SER A 376 11.28 26.51 -5.50
CA SER A 376 11.38 25.72 -4.28
C SER A 376 11.96 26.59 -3.16
N GLN A 377 11.14 26.85 -2.13
CA GLN A 377 11.56 27.55 -0.92
C GLN A 377 12.29 26.64 0.07
N ILE A 378 12.40 25.34 -0.25
CA ILE A 378 13.23 24.39 0.47
C ILE A 378 14.51 24.15 -0.32
N THR A 379 15.65 24.50 0.26
CA THR A 379 16.95 24.20 -0.34
C THR A 379 17.61 23.01 0.36
N VAL A 380 18.38 22.23 -0.39
CA VAL A 380 19.13 21.10 0.17
C VAL A 380 20.12 21.57 1.24
N ASP A 381 20.86 22.64 0.97
CA ASP A 381 21.90 23.15 1.87
C ASP A 381 21.35 24.02 3.02
N GLY A 382 20.21 24.70 2.82
CA GLY A 382 19.63 25.62 3.80
C GLY A 382 18.53 25.00 4.68
N GLY A 383 17.88 23.95 4.22
CA GLY A 383 16.77 23.30 4.93
C GLY A 383 17.01 21.83 5.20
N LEU A 384 17.11 21.03 4.12
CA LEU A 384 17.12 19.57 4.24
C LEU A 384 18.33 19.04 5.02
N PHE A 385 19.55 19.38 4.62
CA PHE A 385 20.74 18.87 5.30
C PHE A 385 20.92 19.41 6.71
N PRO A 386 20.67 20.70 7.01
CA PRO A 386 20.65 21.16 8.38
C PRO A 386 19.63 20.41 9.24
N LEU A 387 18.43 20.11 8.71
CA LEU A 387 17.46 19.27 9.42
C LEU A 387 17.99 17.85 9.64
N LEU A 388 18.48 17.18 8.58
CA LEU A 388 18.99 15.81 8.69
C LEU A 388 20.18 15.74 9.67
N LYS A 389 21.01 16.76 9.75
CA LYS A 389 22.08 16.84 10.75
C LYS A 389 21.53 16.83 12.18
N ASP A 390 20.42 17.53 12.43
CA ASP A 390 19.79 17.62 13.75
C ASP A 390 19.02 16.33 14.12
N ILE A 391 18.23 15.76 13.21
CA ILE A 391 17.31 14.65 13.51
C ILE A 391 17.67 13.29 12.89
N GLY A 392 18.62 13.24 11.95
CA GLY A 392 18.87 12.09 11.09
C GLY A 392 19.26 10.82 11.84
N SER A 393 19.99 10.96 12.96
CA SER A 393 20.34 9.83 13.83
C SER A 393 19.13 9.12 14.43
N SER A 394 17.99 9.79 14.53
CA SER A 394 16.74 9.21 15.02
C SER A 394 15.87 8.58 13.91
N LEU A 395 16.13 8.92 12.65
CA LEU A 395 15.32 8.46 11.52
C LEU A 395 15.60 6.99 11.19
N VAL A 396 14.51 6.28 10.92
CA VAL A 396 14.49 4.86 10.50
C VAL A 396 14.05 4.76 9.04
N ILE A 397 13.15 5.64 8.61
CA ILE A 397 12.67 5.71 7.22
C ILE A 397 12.86 7.12 6.69
N LEU A 398 13.52 7.23 5.54
CA LEU A 398 13.70 8.49 4.82
C LEU A 398 13.24 8.34 3.38
N GLY A 399 12.34 9.21 2.94
CA GLY A 399 11.94 9.35 1.55
C GLY A 399 12.22 10.77 1.05
N LEU A 400 12.96 10.90 -0.04
CA LEU A 400 13.25 12.18 -0.68
C LEU A 400 12.86 12.12 -2.14
N SER A 401 11.99 13.02 -2.56
CA SER A 401 11.50 13.08 -3.93
C SER A 401 11.63 14.47 -4.53
N CYS A 402 12.01 14.52 -5.81
CA CYS A 402 12.08 15.72 -6.63
C CYS A 402 13.10 16.81 -6.18
N PHE A 403 14.08 16.47 -5.34
CA PHE A 403 15.16 17.39 -4.94
C PHE A 403 16.27 17.51 -5.99
N ILE A 404 16.95 18.66 -6.00
CA ILE A 404 18.15 18.92 -6.81
C ILE A 404 19.37 18.97 -5.89
N GLY A 405 20.49 18.34 -6.29
CA GLY A 405 21.76 18.53 -5.58
C GLY A 405 22.01 17.58 -4.40
N LEU A 406 21.20 16.52 -4.24
CA LEU A 406 21.35 15.59 -3.11
C LEU A 406 22.73 14.91 -3.10
N ASN A 407 23.34 14.86 -1.92
CA ASN A 407 24.56 14.12 -1.64
C ASN A 407 24.24 12.85 -0.83
N VAL A 408 24.39 11.69 -1.46
CA VAL A 408 24.08 10.39 -0.84
C VAL A 408 25.01 10.06 0.34
N SER A 409 26.27 10.50 0.29
CA SER A 409 27.23 10.29 1.39
C SER A 409 26.84 11.09 2.62
N LEU A 410 26.40 12.34 2.46
CA LEU A 410 25.89 13.16 3.57
C LEU A 410 24.60 12.61 4.16
N ILE A 411 23.68 12.08 3.32
CA ILE A 411 22.48 11.39 3.82
C ILE A 411 22.90 10.22 4.72
N ALA A 412 23.85 9.41 4.26
CA ALA A 412 24.34 8.26 5.02
C ALA A 412 25.09 8.66 6.31
N GLU A 413 25.84 9.76 6.28
CA GLU A 413 26.51 10.33 7.45
C GLU A 413 25.51 10.80 8.51
N PHE A 414 24.51 11.58 8.10
CA PHE A 414 23.53 12.17 9.02
C PHE A 414 22.48 11.18 9.49
N CYS A 415 22.17 10.16 8.68
CA CYS A 415 21.12 9.18 8.95
C CYS A 415 21.66 7.73 9.05
N PRO A 416 22.56 7.42 10.01
CA PRO A 416 23.24 6.12 10.08
C PRO A 416 22.33 4.95 10.46
N ASN A 417 21.16 5.21 11.05
CA ASN A 417 20.22 4.21 11.56
C ASN A 417 19.08 3.86 10.58
N LEU A 418 19.16 4.35 9.34
CA LEU A 418 18.15 4.09 8.32
C LEU A 418 18.00 2.60 8.03
N ARG A 419 16.73 2.17 8.00
CA ARG A 419 16.28 0.85 7.56
C ARG A 419 15.59 0.89 6.21
N SER A 420 14.97 2.02 5.85
CA SER A 420 14.36 2.20 4.53
C SER A 420 14.75 3.55 3.95
N LEU A 421 15.31 3.56 2.74
CA LEU A 421 15.64 4.77 1.99
C LEU A 421 14.91 4.74 0.66
N THR A 422 14.16 5.80 0.38
CA THR A 422 13.47 6.00 -0.90
C THR A 422 13.95 7.29 -1.56
N LEU A 423 14.40 7.19 -2.80
CA LEU A 423 14.89 8.31 -3.61
C LEU A 423 14.13 8.33 -4.94
N THR A 424 13.29 9.34 -5.17
CA THR A 424 12.40 9.40 -6.34
C THR A 424 12.58 10.69 -7.13
N SER A 425 12.85 10.60 -8.43
CA SER A 425 12.90 11.74 -9.35
C SER A 425 13.83 12.89 -8.91
N ASN A 426 14.82 12.63 -8.05
CA ASN A 426 15.82 13.62 -7.67
C ASN A 426 16.84 13.80 -8.80
N ARG A 427 17.36 15.01 -8.98
CA ARG A 427 18.27 15.38 -10.08
C ARG A 427 19.60 15.93 -9.57
N PHE A 428 20.61 15.83 -10.43
CA PHE A 428 21.96 16.36 -10.20
C PHE A 428 22.54 15.94 -8.83
N TYR A 429 22.63 14.64 -8.57
CA TYR A 429 23.24 14.16 -7.33
C TYR A 429 24.69 14.64 -7.25
N THR A 430 25.05 15.24 -6.13
CA THR A 430 26.41 15.71 -5.89
C THR A 430 27.23 14.60 -5.24
N THR A 431 28.52 14.54 -5.59
CA THR A 431 29.52 13.80 -4.82
C THR A 431 30.26 14.79 -3.93
N VAL A 432 30.97 14.27 -2.93
CA VAL A 432 31.88 15.04 -2.07
C VAL A 432 32.89 15.85 -2.93
N SER A 433 33.14 15.47 -4.19
CA SER A 433 34.01 16.11 -5.17
C SER A 433 33.62 17.53 -5.65
N LEU A 434 32.46 18.10 -5.30
CA LEU A 434 32.15 19.52 -5.63
C LEU A 434 32.28 20.47 -4.43
N VAL A 435 31.86 20.05 -3.24
CA VAL A 435 32.14 20.80 -2.00
C VAL A 435 33.64 20.82 -1.76
N GLU A 436 34.35 19.74 -2.09
CA GLU A 436 35.81 19.69 -2.07
C GLU A 436 36.46 20.72 -3.00
N LYS A 437 35.91 21.06 -4.18
CA LYS A 437 36.52 22.14 -5.01
C LYS A 437 36.31 23.53 -4.41
N ILE A 438 35.26 23.74 -3.63
CA ILE A 438 34.93 25.02 -3.01
C ILE A 438 35.61 25.17 -1.64
N VAL A 439 35.82 24.07 -0.92
CA VAL A 439 36.38 24.04 0.45
C VAL A 439 37.87 23.64 0.48
N LEU A 440 38.38 22.84 -0.47
CA LEU A 440 39.79 22.41 -0.52
C LEU A 440 40.78 23.47 -1.03
N SER A 441 40.38 24.74 -1.16
CA SER A 441 41.38 25.81 -1.21
C SER A 441 42.15 25.93 0.12
N ASN A 442 41.69 25.32 1.21
CA ASN A 442 42.43 25.24 2.47
C ASN A 442 42.22 23.91 3.23
N GLN A 443 43.23 23.02 3.09
CA GLN A 443 43.65 21.95 4.03
C GLN A 443 43.25 20.47 3.75
N LYS A 444 44.33 19.67 3.65
CA LYS A 444 44.56 18.23 3.94
C LYS A 444 43.53 17.18 3.50
N ARG A 445 43.95 16.42 2.48
CA ARG A 445 43.42 15.13 1.99
C ARG A 445 42.87 14.23 3.10
N TRP A 446 41.59 13.85 2.97
CA TRP A 446 40.99 12.74 3.71
C TRP A 446 40.67 11.57 2.77
N LYS A 447 41.30 10.42 3.01
CA LYS A 447 40.84 9.11 2.51
C LYS A 447 39.75 8.61 3.46
N ILE A 448 38.57 9.22 3.46
CA ILE A 448 37.41 8.69 4.20
C ILE A 448 36.65 7.76 3.27
N LYS A 449 36.60 6.46 3.62
CA LYS A 449 35.62 5.57 2.99
C LYS A 449 34.23 6.10 3.34
N PRO A 450 33.32 6.27 2.36
CA PRO A 450 32.00 6.82 2.63
C PRO A 450 31.25 5.96 3.67
N PRO A 451 30.42 6.56 4.53
CA PRO A 451 29.80 5.87 5.67
C PRO A 451 28.79 4.82 5.22
N ILE A 452 29.03 3.53 5.46
CA ILE A 452 28.10 2.46 5.03
C ILE A 452 26.83 2.48 5.89
N LEU A 453 25.66 2.50 5.25
CA LEU A 453 24.35 2.34 5.91
C LEU A 453 24.13 0.89 6.40
N LYS A 454 24.77 0.51 7.50
CA LYS A 454 24.82 -0.89 7.99
C LYS A 454 23.46 -1.53 8.25
N HIS A 455 22.44 -0.74 8.55
CA HIS A 455 21.10 -1.19 8.92
C HIS A 455 20.06 -1.06 7.82
N LEU A 456 20.45 -0.66 6.60
CA LEU A 456 19.52 -0.49 5.49
C LEU A 456 18.96 -1.86 5.06
N ILE A 457 17.65 -2.03 5.23
CA ILE A 457 16.90 -3.25 4.90
C ILE A 457 16.24 -3.11 3.53
N GLU A 458 15.78 -1.89 3.21
CA GLU A 458 15.03 -1.59 2.01
C GLU A 458 15.58 -0.36 1.30
N LEU A 459 15.86 -0.51 0.01
CA LEU A 459 16.26 0.58 -0.88
C LEU A 459 15.26 0.67 -2.03
N ARG A 460 14.67 1.86 -2.22
CA ARG A 460 13.85 2.17 -3.38
C ARG A 460 14.43 3.35 -4.13
N PHE A 461 14.78 3.15 -5.38
CA PHE A 461 15.24 4.20 -6.28
C PHE A 461 14.33 4.27 -7.49
N LYS A 462 13.76 5.44 -7.77
CA LYS A 462 12.91 5.67 -8.93
C LYS A 462 13.38 6.91 -9.67
N SER A 463 13.84 6.76 -10.90
CA SER A 463 14.07 7.92 -11.79
C SER A 463 12.77 8.36 -12.46
N ASN A 464 12.74 9.60 -12.95
CA ASN A 464 11.66 10.07 -13.81
C ASN A 464 11.73 9.34 -15.16
N ILE A 465 10.64 8.71 -15.59
CA ILE A 465 10.54 7.96 -16.86
C ILE A 465 10.62 8.90 -18.07
N PHE A 466 10.12 10.13 -17.93
CA PHE A 466 10.08 11.10 -19.03
C PHE A 466 11.45 11.71 -19.35
N ASN A 467 12.44 11.50 -18.47
CA ASN A 467 13.79 12.02 -18.65
C ASN A 467 14.77 10.84 -18.74
N ASN A 468 15.29 10.59 -19.94
CA ASN A 468 16.23 9.51 -20.25
C ASN A 468 17.58 9.62 -19.51
N ASN A 469 17.77 10.65 -18.68
CA ASN A 469 18.96 10.83 -17.87
C ASN A 469 18.71 10.46 -16.41
N CYS A 470 19.13 9.24 -16.03
CA CYS A 470 19.42 8.94 -14.63
C CYS A 470 20.56 9.87 -14.17
N HIS A 471 20.25 10.81 -13.30
CA HIS A 471 21.21 11.77 -12.73
C HIS A 471 21.92 11.24 -11.48
N LEU A 472 21.60 10.01 -11.05
CA LEU A 472 22.37 9.32 -10.02
C LEU A 472 23.70 8.84 -10.65
N LEU A 473 24.79 8.95 -9.90
CA LEU A 473 26.09 8.43 -10.31
C LEU A 473 26.21 6.94 -9.93
N ALA A 474 26.89 6.15 -10.75
CA ALA A 474 27.07 4.71 -10.51
C ALA A 474 27.68 4.44 -9.12
N GLU A 475 28.67 5.23 -8.72
CA GLU A 475 29.30 5.16 -7.40
C GLU A 475 28.30 5.30 -6.25
N ASN A 476 27.33 6.21 -6.36
CA ASN A 476 26.30 6.41 -5.34
C ASN A 476 25.36 5.19 -5.27
N LEU A 477 24.99 4.60 -6.40
CA LEU A 477 24.16 3.40 -6.42
C LEU A 477 24.91 2.19 -5.86
N MET A 478 26.17 1.98 -6.25
CA MET A 478 27.02 0.92 -5.68
C MET A 478 27.16 1.08 -4.17
N PHE A 479 27.39 2.31 -3.70
CA PHE A 479 27.48 2.62 -2.29
C PHE A 479 26.18 2.27 -1.54
N LEU A 480 25.01 2.61 -2.08
CA LEU A 480 23.74 2.25 -1.46
C LEU A 480 23.50 0.73 -1.44
N LEU A 481 23.90 0.02 -2.49
CA LEU A 481 23.81 -1.43 -2.59
C LEU A 481 24.84 -2.18 -1.72
N SER A 482 25.87 -1.49 -1.22
CA SER A 482 26.90 -2.07 -0.34
C SER A 482 26.41 -2.44 1.05
N SER A 483 25.16 -2.09 1.39
CA SER A 483 24.64 -2.34 2.74
C SER A 483 24.42 -3.84 2.99
N PRO A 484 25.04 -4.39 4.06
CA PRO A 484 25.00 -5.83 4.33
C PRO A 484 23.63 -6.34 4.80
N SER A 485 22.74 -5.44 5.24
CA SER A 485 21.42 -5.80 5.78
C SER A 485 20.31 -5.76 4.72
N LEU A 486 20.62 -5.44 3.47
CA LEU A 486 19.62 -5.27 2.42
C LEU A 486 18.88 -6.59 2.17
N THR A 487 17.55 -6.49 2.24
CA THR A 487 16.62 -7.59 1.93
C THR A 487 15.72 -7.27 0.76
N SER A 488 15.48 -6.00 0.46
CA SER A 488 14.57 -5.57 -0.59
C SER A 488 15.16 -4.39 -1.36
N VAL A 489 15.30 -4.55 -2.67
CA VAL A 489 15.79 -3.51 -3.57
C VAL A 489 14.76 -3.31 -4.69
N THR A 490 14.32 -2.07 -4.87
CA THR A 490 13.48 -1.67 -6.00
C THR A 490 14.22 -0.58 -6.79
N ILE A 491 14.41 -0.80 -8.08
CA ILE A 491 15.01 0.16 -8.99
C ILE A 491 14.08 0.37 -10.18
N HIS A 492 13.68 1.61 -10.41
CA HIS A 492 12.76 1.97 -11.47
C HIS A 492 13.38 3.05 -12.37
N SER A 493 13.26 2.86 -13.69
CA SER A 493 13.72 3.76 -14.74
C SER A 493 15.21 4.13 -14.66
N CYS A 494 16.08 3.17 -14.32
CA CYS A 494 17.51 3.42 -14.12
C CYS A 494 18.38 2.81 -15.22
N LYS A 495 19.01 3.65 -16.04
CA LYS A 495 19.95 3.22 -17.10
C LYS A 495 21.30 2.69 -16.61
N LEU A 496 21.64 2.94 -15.35
CA LEU A 496 22.89 2.46 -14.74
C LEU A 496 22.86 0.97 -14.43
N VAL A 497 21.66 0.38 -14.34
CA VAL A 497 21.51 -1.06 -14.10
C VAL A 497 21.78 -1.79 -15.41
N THR A 498 23.06 -2.12 -15.64
CA THR A 498 23.56 -2.96 -16.73
C THR A 498 23.96 -4.34 -16.18
N ASP A 499 24.20 -5.29 -17.07
CA ASP A 499 24.68 -6.62 -16.68
C ASP A 499 26.04 -6.55 -15.96
N GLU A 500 26.96 -5.74 -16.49
CA GLU A 500 28.28 -5.49 -15.89
C GLU A 500 28.14 -4.89 -14.47
N PHE A 501 27.26 -3.89 -14.32
CA PHE A 501 27.00 -3.27 -13.02
C PHE A 501 26.45 -4.28 -12.01
N LEU A 502 25.48 -5.12 -12.38
CA LEU A 502 24.95 -6.13 -11.46
C LEU A 502 25.99 -7.20 -11.13
N SER A 503 26.80 -7.62 -12.10
CA SER A 503 27.90 -8.56 -11.88
C SER A 503 28.92 -8.00 -10.89
N ASP A 504 29.35 -6.75 -11.07
CA ASP A 504 30.27 -6.06 -10.16
C ASP A 504 29.71 -6.01 -8.73
N VAL A 505 28.46 -5.60 -8.58
CA VAL A 505 27.83 -5.47 -7.26
C VAL A 505 27.60 -6.85 -6.61
N ALA A 506 27.22 -7.86 -7.39
CA ALA A 506 27.07 -9.24 -6.90
C ALA A 506 28.42 -9.84 -6.44
N ASN A 507 29.48 -9.60 -7.20
CA ASN A 507 30.83 -10.04 -6.86
C ASN A 507 31.39 -9.33 -5.62
N LEU A 508 31.11 -8.03 -5.45
CA LEU A 508 31.62 -7.26 -4.32
C LEU A 508 30.89 -7.52 -3.01
N TYR A 509 29.57 -7.68 -3.04
CA TYR A 509 28.75 -7.70 -1.82
C TYR A 509 28.00 -9.01 -1.57
N HIS A 510 27.97 -9.91 -2.56
CA HIS A 510 27.39 -11.25 -2.50
C HIS A 510 25.90 -11.32 -2.14
N PHE A 511 25.22 -10.18 -1.92
CA PHE A 511 23.78 -10.07 -1.66
C PHE A 511 23.17 -11.14 -0.72
N LYS A 512 23.92 -11.61 0.28
CA LYS A 512 23.57 -12.80 1.07
C LYS A 512 22.20 -12.74 1.77
N ASN A 513 21.72 -11.52 2.04
CA ASN A 513 20.45 -11.24 2.71
C ASN A 513 19.35 -10.76 1.75
N LEU A 514 19.65 -10.57 0.47
CA LEU A 514 18.69 -10.06 -0.51
C LEU A 514 17.61 -11.10 -0.75
N LYS A 515 16.36 -10.72 -0.49
CA LYS A 515 15.17 -11.55 -0.66
C LYS A 515 14.28 -11.06 -1.78
N LYS A 516 14.26 -9.76 -2.06
CA LYS A 516 13.37 -9.14 -3.03
C LYS A 516 14.14 -8.20 -3.94
N LEU A 517 14.01 -8.41 -5.25
CA LEU A 517 14.52 -7.50 -6.27
C LEU A 517 13.38 -7.09 -7.20
N GLU A 518 13.17 -5.80 -7.38
CA GLU A 518 12.23 -5.27 -8.36
C GLU A 518 12.95 -4.33 -9.31
N LEU A 519 12.96 -4.67 -10.60
CA LEU A 519 13.50 -3.84 -11.67
C LEU A 519 12.35 -3.44 -12.58
N SER A 520 12.21 -2.15 -12.85
CA SER A 520 11.16 -1.66 -13.75
C SER A 520 11.70 -0.62 -14.70
N TYR A 521 11.37 -0.70 -15.99
CA TYR A 521 11.83 0.25 -17.00
C TYR A 521 13.35 0.45 -17.00
N CYS A 522 14.12 -0.61 -16.75
CA CYS A 522 15.58 -0.59 -16.84
C CYS A 522 15.97 -1.02 -18.27
N PRO A 523 16.37 -0.09 -19.18
CA PRO A 523 16.49 -0.41 -20.60
C PRO A 523 17.75 -1.22 -20.96
N MET A 524 18.71 -1.34 -20.02
CA MET A 524 20.03 -1.92 -20.30
C MET A 524 20.25 -3.30 -19.70
N ILE A 525 19.34 -3.80 -18.87
CA ILE A 525 19.47 -5.11 -18.22
C ILE A 525 19.03 -6.23 -19.16
N THR A 526 19.78 -7.33 -19.22
CA THR A 526 19.48 -8.52 -20.04
C THR A 526 19.43 -9.80 -19.20
N GLU A 527 19.23 -10.95 -19.85
CA GLU A 527 19.29 -12.28 -19.22
C GLU A 527 20.61 -12.47 -18.46
N CYS A 528 21.73 -12.03 -19.02
CA CYS A 528 23.05 -12.20 -18.41
C CYS A 528 23.10 -11.56 -17.01
N GLY A 529 22.69 -10.30 -16.87
CA GLY A 529 22.76 -9.60 -15.59
C GLY A 529 21.84 -10.16 -14.51
N LEU A 530 20.67 -10.68 -14.88
CA LEU A 530 19.78 -11.35 -13.92
C LEU A 530 20.34 -12.71 -13.49
N SER A 531 20.96 -13.45 -14.40
CA SER A 531 21.54 -14.77 -14.12
C SER A 531 22.64 -14.72 -13.05
N GLU A 532 23.40 -13.61 -12.98
CA GLU A 532 24.41 -13.36 -11.94
C GLU A 532 23.81 -13.30 -10.52
N LEU A 533 22.56 -12.88 -10.39
CA LEU A 533 21.86 -12.83 -9.11
C LEU A 533 21.14 -14.14 -8.78
N MET A 534 20.97 -15.02 -9.77
CA MET A 534 20.28 -16.30 -9.68
C MET A 534 21.25 -17.44 -9.33
N THR A 535 21.92 -17.29 -8.19
CA THR A 535 22.90 -18.28 -7.69
C THR A 535 22.45 -18.94 -6.39
N ASP A 536 22.93 -20.16 -6.11
CA ASP A 536 22.63 -20.88 -4.86
C ASP A 536 23.13 -20.16 -3.60
N SER A 537 24.02 -19.17 -3.76
CA SER A 537 24.51 -18.32 -2.67
C SER A 537 23.56 -17.19 -2.27
N ASN A 538 22.51 -16.94 -3.06
CA ASN A 538 21.54 -15.87 -2.82
C ASN A 538 20.21 -16.43 -2.28
N ASN A 539 19.69 -15.82 -1.21
CA ASN A 539 18.41 -16.19 -0.60
C ASN A 539 17.22 -15.44 -1.23
N LEU A 540 17.25 -15.25 -2.55
CA LEU A 540 16.21 -14.52 -3.27
C LEU A 540 14.87 -15.27 -3.16
N GLU A 541 13.90 -14.61 -2.56
CA GLU A 541 12.54 -15.11 -2.44
C GLU A 541 11.67 -14.57 -3.58
N ARG A 542 11.95 -13.38 -4.12
CA ARG A 542 11.15 -12.71 -5.15
C ARG A 542 11.99 -11.87 -6.09
N ILE A 543 11.78 -12.05 -7.39
CA ILE A 543 12.21 -11.09 -8.40
C ILE A 543 10.96 -10.62 -9.17
N THR A 544 10.87 -9.31 -9.38
CA THR A 544 9.85 -8.67 -10.21
C THR A 544 10.54 -7.86 -11.29
N VAL A 545 10.16 -8.10 -12.54
CA VAL A 545 10.62 -7.31 -13.69
C VAL A 545 9.40 -6.75 -14.40
N PHE A 546 9.45 -5.48 -14.81
CA PHE A 546 8.34 -4.79 -15.47
C PHE A 546 8.84 -3.79 -16.52
N GLY A 547 8.44 -3.93 -17.79
CA GLY A 547 8.79 -2.96 -18.84
C GLY A 547 10.29 -2.81 -19.11
N CYS A 548 11.09 -3.88 -18.95
CA CYS A 548 12.51 -3.89 -19.29
C CYS A 548 12.70 -4.41 -20.72
N ASP A 549 12.97 -3.52 -21.69
CA ASP A 549 12.87 -3.81 -23.13
C ASP A 549 13.73 -4.97 -23.66
N LYS A 550 14.85 -5.28 -22.97
CA LYS A 550 15.79 -6.33 -23.37
C LYS A 550 15.53 -7.69 -22.70
N LEU A 551 14.48 -7.78 -21.88
CA LEU A 551 14.02 -9.02 -21.26
C LEU A 551 12.73 -9.44 -21.94
N ASP A 552 12.84 -10.23 -23.01
CA ASP A 552 11.68 -10.72 -23.73
C ASP A 552 10.94 -11.82 -22.95
N LYS A 553 9.73 -12.15 -23.41
CA LYS A 553 8.87 -13.16 -22.78
C LYS A 553 9.56 -14.53 -22.64
N LYS A 554 10.41 -14.93 -23.60
CA LYS A 554 11.07 -16.25 -23.60
C LYS A 554 12.15 -16.32 -22.52
N ILE A 555 12.92 -15.25 -22.34
CA ILE A 555 13.91 -15.12 -21.25
C ILE A 555 13.20 -15.22 -19.90
N VAL A 556 12.07 -14.54 -19.77
CA VAL A 556 11.24 -14.53 -18.56
C VAL A 556 10.70 -15.92 -18.22
N GLU A 557 10.18 -16.66 -19.19
CA GLU A 557 9.69 -18.04 -19.03
C GLU A 557 10.82 -18.98 -18.56
N ASN A 558 12.02 -18.87 -19.16
CA ASN A 558 13.19 -19.65 -18.75
C ASN A 558 13.55 -19.41 -17.27
N PHE A 559 13.54 -18.15 -16.82
CA PHE A 559 13.81 -17.84 -15.42
C PHE A 559 12.74 -18.38 -14.47
N GLN A 560 11.47 -18.43 -14.89
CA GLN A 560 10.41 -19.04 -14.06
C GLN A 560 10.65 -20.53 -13.86
N ILE A 561 11.07 -21.24 -14.90
CA ILE A 561 11.42 -22.67 -14.81
C ILE A 561 12.61 -22.87 -13.86
N GLN A 562 13.67 -22.07 -13.99
CA GLN A 562 14.83 -22.14 -13.09
C GLN A 562 14.45 -21.82 -11.63
N ALA A 563 13.63 -20.78 -11.41
CA ALA A 563 13.14 -20.41 -10.10
C ALA A 563 12.29 -21.52 -9.45
N LEU A 564 11.44 -22.20 -10.23
CA LEU A 564 10.65 -23.35 -9.75
C LEU A 564 11.55 -24.50 -9.29
N GLN A 565 12.60 -24.83 -10.05
CA GLN A 565 13.57 -25.87 -9.67
C GLN A 565 14.30 -25.55 -8.36
N LYS A 566 14.48 -24.26 -8.05
CA LYS A 566 15.18 -23.76 -6.87
C LYS A 566 14.24 -23.33 -5.72
N ASN A 567 12.93 -23.54 -5.84
CA ASN A 567 11.90 -23.10 -4.89
C ASN A 567 11.85 -21.57 -4.63
N TRP A 568 12.20 -20.75 -5.63
CA TRP A 568 12.10 -19.29 -5.56
C TRP A 568 10.73 -18.80 -6.04
N LYS A 569 10.19 -17.71 -5.45
CA LYS A 569 8.91 -17.11 -5.92
C LYS A 569 9.19 -16.02 -6.95
N LEU A 570 9.42 -16.41 -8.20
CA LEU A 570 9.58 -15.45 -9.29
C LEU A 570 8.22 -14.89 -9.73
N SER A 571 8.13 -13.57 -9.87
CA SER A 571 6.90 -12.86 -10.26
C SER A 571 7.25 -11.80 -11.29
N ILE A 572 7.45 -12.20 -12.54
CA ILE A 572 7.73 -11.27 -13.63
C ILE A 572 6.40 -10.81 -14.23
N VAL A 573 6.19 -9.49 -14.29
CA VAL A 573 4.96 -8.89 -14.81
C VAL A 573 5.34 -8.11 -16.07
N ASP A 574 5.18 -8.75 -17.22
CA ASP A 574 5.23 -8.03 -18.49
C ASP A 574 3.89 -7.31 -18.69
N SER A 575 3.92 -5.99 -18.59
CA SER A 575 2.72 -5.14 -18.68
C SER A 575 2.59 -4.45 -20.02
N TYR A 576 3.50 -4.73 -20.96
CA TYR A 576 3.54 -4.08 -22.26
C TYR A 576 3.71 -5.07 -23.41
N ARG A 577 3.03 -6.23 -23.36
CA ARG A 577 2.61 -6.97 -24.56
C ARG A 577 1.24 -7.59 -24.42
#